data_AF-A0AA42ZZ93-F1
#
_entry.id   AF-A0AA42ZZ93-F1
#
_cell.length_a   1.000
_cell.length_b   1.000
_cell.length_c   1.000
_cell.angle_alpha   90.00
_cell.angle_beta   90.00
_cell.angle_gamma   90.00
#
_symmetry.space_group_name_H-M   'P 1'
#
loop_
_entity.id
_entity.type
_entity.pdbx_description
1 polymer ?
#
loop_
_entity_poly.entity_id
_entity_poly.type
_entity_poly.pdbx_seq_one_letter_code
_entity_poly.pdbx_strand_id
1 'polypeptide(L)'
;MEEVVVMATKREQTLAEVPLAVTVVNSRTLEQAQINDMIDLQGLVPSLRVTQLQTTGNTNFVIRGFGNGANNPGIEPSVGVFVDGVYRSRSASALADLPNLERIEVLRGPQSSLFGKNASA
;
A
#
# COMPACT_ATOMS: atom_id res chain seq x y z
N MET A 1 0.10 26.23 -4.83
CA MET A 1 0.48 24.90 -4.31
C MET A 1 -0.11 23.89 -5.27
N GLU A 2 0.61 22.82 -5.60
CA GLU A 2 0.08 21.75 -6.43
C GLU A 2 -0.88 20.91 -5.58
N GLU A 3 -2.09 20.68 -6.09
CA GLU A 3 -3.14 19.97 -5.37
C GLU A 3 -2.93 18.47 -5.55
N VAL A 4 -2.78 17.73 -4.44
CA VAL A 4 -2.58 16.29 -4.47
C VAL A 4 -3.93 15.60 -4.48
N VAL A 5 -4.33 15.05 -5.62
CA VAL A 5 -5.55 14.25 -5.78
C VAL A 5 -5.25 12.79 -5.45
N VAL A 6 -6.14 12.16 -4.67
CA VAL A 6 -6.00 10.79 -4.18
C VAL A 6 -7.29 9.99 -4.35
N MET A 7 -7.20 8.66 -4.22
CA MET A 7 -8.30 7.70 -4.31
C MET A 7 -8.56 6.97 -2.99
N ALA A 8 -8.06 7.50 -1.88
CA ALA A 8 -8.12 6.92 -0.55
C ALA A 8 -9.55 6.55 -0.09
N THR A 9 -10.58 7.20 -0.63
CA THR A 9 -12.00 6.94 -0.33
C THR A 9 -12.76 6.25 -1.47
N LYS A 10 -12.04 5.71 -2.47
CA LYS A 10 -12.57 5.21 -3.76
C LYS A 10 -13.20 6.30 -4.64
N ARG A 11 -12.95 7.57 -4.33
CA ARG A 11 -13.34 8.73 -5.13
C ARG A 11 -12.16 9.68 -5.19
N GLU A 12 -12.05 10.42 -6.30
CA GLU A 12 -11.05 11.47 -6.44
C GLU A 12 -11.35 12.58 -5.43
N GLN A 13 -10.40 12.85 -4.55
CA GLN A 13 -10.47 13.90 -3.56
C GLN A 13 -9.10 14.53 -3.37
N THR A 14 -9.08 15.77 -2.92
CA THR A 14 -7.84 16.42 -2.53
C THR A 14 -7.35 15.81 -1.22
N LEU A 15 -6.03 15.71 -1.02
CA LEU A 15 -5.46 15.18 0.21
C LEU A 15 -5.93 15.94 1.47
N ALA A 16 -6.27 17.23 1.33
CA ALA A 16 -6.77 18.07 2.41
C ALA A 16 -8.20 17.72 2.84
N GLU A 17 -9.01 17.14 1.97
CA GLU A 17 -10.40 16.75 2.23
C GLU A 17 -10.53 15.34 2.81
N VAL A 18 -9.46 14.55 2.73
CA VAL A 18 -9.49 13.15 3.13
C VAL A 18 -9.43 13.01 4.66
N PRO A 19 -10.48 12.49 5.33
CA PRO A 19 -10.56 12.46 6.79
C PRO A 19 -9.85 11.24 7.40
N LEU A 20 -8.76 10.78 6.77
CA LEU A 20 -7.98 9.64 7.23
C LEU A 20 -6.49 9.87 6.99
N ALA A 21 -5.66 9.15 7.74
CA ALA A 21 -4.21 9.32 7.68
C ALA A 21 -3.65 8.63 6.43
N VAL A 22 -3.42 9.41 5.37
CA VAL A 22 -2.83 8.97 4.11
C VAL A 22 -1.40 9.46 3.97
N THR A 23 -0.50 8.60 3.50
CA THR A 23 0.77 9.01 2.93
C THR A 23 0.72 8.79 1.42
N VAL A 24 1.08 9.82 0.65
CA VAL A 24 1.09 9.78 -0.82
C VAL A 24 2.53 9.89 -1.29
N VAL A 25 2.94 8.99 -2.17
CA VAL A 25 4.24 9.04 -2.85
C VAL A 25 3.97 9.07 -4.34
N ASN A 26 4.27 10.20 -5.01
CA ASN A 26 4.03 10.37 -6.44
C ASN A 26 5.21 9.84 -7.28
N SER A 27 4.98 9.71 -8.60
CA SER A 27 5.98 9.25 -9.57
C SER A 27 7.32 10.00 -9.48
N ARG A 28 7.30 11.34 -9.42
CA ARG A 28 8.51 12.16 -9.28
C ARG A 28 9.33 11.78 -8.04
N THR A 29 8.67 11.59 -6.89
CA THR A 29 9.35 11.18 -5.65
C THR A 29 9.89 9.76 -5.77
N LEU A 30 9.14 8.83 -6.37
CA LEU A 30 9.61 7.46 -6.61
C LEU A 30 10.88 7.46 -7.47
N GLU A 31 10.90 8.24 -8.56
CA GLU A 31 12.04 8.38 -9.46
C GLU A 31 13.27 8.98 -8.75
N GLN A 32 13.08 10.10 -8.04
CA GLN A 32 14.15 10.81 -7.33
C GLN A 32 14.77 9.97 -6.21
N ALA A 33 13.94 9.20 -5.50
CA ALA A 33 14.39 8.32 -4.43
C ALA A 33 14.83 6.93 -4.93
N GLN A 34 14.82 6.69 -6.25
CA GLN A 34 15.19 5.42 -6.89
C GLN A 34 14.43 4.23 -6.29
N ILE A 35 13.12 4.40 -6.07
CA ILE A 35 12.24 3.35 -5.54
C ILE A 35 11.85 2.43 -6.68
N ASN A 36 12.40 1.22 -6.71
CA ASN A 36 12.18 0.26 -7.79
C ASN A 36 11.14 -0.79 -7.42
N ASP A 37 11.00 -1.07 -6.12
CA ASP A 37 10.06 -2.04 -5.59
C ASP A 37 9.39 -1.56 -4.28
N MET A 38 8.51 -2.41 -3.73
CA MET A 38 7.82 -2.11 -2.46
C MET A 38 8.73 -2.21 -1.23
N ILE A 39 9.87 -2.90 -1.34
CA ILE A 39 10.84 -2.99 -0.26
C ILE A 39 11.51 -1.63 -0.08
N ASP A 40 11.91 -0.99 -1.18
CA ASP A 40 12.48 0.36 -1.21
C ASP A 40 11.52 1.41 -0.63
N LEU A 41 10.21 1.27 -0.91
CA LEU A 41 9.18 2.21 -0.47
C LEU A 41 9.14 2.41 1.06
N GLN A 42 9.59 1.42 1.84
CA GLN A 42 9.70 1.51 3.30
C GLN A 42 10.60 2.68 3.75
N GLY A 43 11.57 3.08 2.94
CA GLY A 43 12.45 4.22 3.21
C GLY A 43 11.71 5.57 3.18
N LEU A 44 10.61 5.66 2.42
CA LEU A 44 9.78 6.86 2.32
C LEU A 44 8.55 6.82 3.23
N VAL A 45 8.11 5.63 3.62
CA VAL A 45 6.89 5.43 4.41
C VAL A 45 7.24 4.65 5.70
N PRO A 46 7.65 5.33 6.78
CA PRO A 46 8.12 4.66 8.02
C PRO A 46 7.08 3.79 8.71
N SER A 47 5.79 4.03 8.47
CA SER A 47 4.69 3.21 9.01
C SER A 47 4.51 1.89 8.26
N LEU A 48 5.10 1.75 7.08
CA LEU A 48 5.05 0.57 6.23
C LEU A 48 6.30 -0.27 6.44
N ARG A 49 6.09 -1.57 6.64
CA ARG A 49 7.14 -2.57 6.56
C ARG A 49 6.74 -3.63 5.54
N VAL A 50 7.71 -4.02 4.71
CA VAL A 50 7.58 -4.96 3.61
C VAL A 50 8.67 -6.01 3.78
N THR A 51 8.26 -7.26 3.93
CA THR A 51 9.18 -8.39 4.09
C THR A 51 8.90 -9.40 2.99
N GLN A 52 9.85 -9.60 2.10
CA GLN A 52 9.80 -10.71 1.15
C GLN A 52 10.08 -12.03 1.89
N LEU A 53 9.21 -13.02 1.71
CA LEU A 53 9.35 -14.36 2.28
C LEU A 53 9.96 -15.29 1.22
N GLN A 54 9.93 -16.61 1.44
CA GLN A 54 10.78 -17.58 0.71
C GLN A 54 10.63 -17.61 -0.82
N THR A 55 9.60 -16.98 -1.38
CA THR A 55 9.41 -16.81 -2.82
C THR A 55 9.02 -15.36 -3.09
N THR A 56 9.42 -14.78 -4.22
CA THR A 56 8.93 -13.46 -4.72
C THR A 56 7.40 -13.38 -4.75
N GLY A 57 6.76 -14.56 -4.85
CA GLY A 57 5.34 -14.83 -4.65
C GLY A 57 4.73 -14.44 -3.29
N ASN A 58 5.54 -14.10 -2.30
CA ASN A 58 5.08 -14.05 -0.93
C ASN A 58 5.70 -12.86 -0.20
N THR A 59 5.11 -11.69 -0.36
CA THR A 59 5.50 -10.48 0.37
C THR A 59 4.52 -10.20 1.52
N ASN A 60 5.05 -9.97 2.71
CA ASN A 60 4.25 -9.55 3.86
C ASN A 60 4.28 -8.03 3.98
N PHE A 61 3.09 -7.42 4.01
CA PHE A 61 2.92 -5.99 4.29
C PHE A 61 2.47 -5.82 5.73
N VAL A 62 3.08 -4.87 6.41
CA VAL A 62 2.77 -4.49 7.79
C VAL A 62 2.61 -2.98 7.83
N ILE A 63 1.48 -2.49 8.35
CA ILE A 63 1.23 -1.07 8.60
C ILE A 63 1.02 -0.87 10.10
N ARG A 64 1.85 -0.02 10.73
CA ARG A 64 1.82 0.24 12.19
C ARG A 64 1.84 -1.03 13.07
N GLY A 65 2.53 -2.08 12.63
CA GLY A 65 2.64 -3.35 13.37
C GLY A 65 1.56 -4.39 13.06
N PHE A 66 0.53 -4.04 12.29
CA PHE A 66 -0.50 -4.97 11.82
C PHE A 66 -0.17 -5.44 10.40
N GLY A 67 -0.18 -6.74 10.13
CA GLY A 67 0.17 -7.24 8.79
C GLY A 67 -0.41 -8.59 8.42
N ASN A 68 0.11 -9.13 7.32
CA ASN A 68 -0.40 -10.35 6.70
C ASN A 68 0.34 -11.55 7.30
N GLY A 69 -0.30 -12.28 8.22
CA GLY A 69 0.34 -13.29 9.06
C GLY A 69 1.23 -14.28 8.30
N ALA A 70 2.55 -14.05 8.32
CA ALA A 70 3.66 -14.95 7.98
C ALA A 70 3.44 -16.02 6.88
N ASN A 71 2.74 -15.71 5.78
CA ASN A 71 2.31 -16.69 4.76
C ASN A 71 1.47 -17.87 5.27
N ASN A 72 0.78 -17.73 6.39
CA ASN A 72 -0.15 -18.76 6.83
C ASN A 72 -1.49 -18.61 6.07
N PRO A 73 -1.91 -19.60 5.25
CA PRO A 73 -3.14 -19.50 4.50
C PRO A 73 -4.40 -19.38 5.36
N GLY A 74 -4.33 -19.80 6.63
CA GLY A 74 -5.41 -19.72 7.61
C GLY A 74 -5.48 -18.41 8.39
N ILE A 75 -4.54 -17.47 8.16
CA ILE A 75 -4.58 -16.14 8.78
C ILE A 75 -5.06 -15.13 7.73
N GLU A 76 -6.14 -14.42 8.04
CA GLU A 76 -6.64 -13.35 7.17
C GLU A 76 -5.67 -12.16 7.19
N PRO A 77 -5.29 -11.60 6.03
CA PRO A 77 -4.46 -10.41 5.95
C PRO A 77 -5.19 -9.19 6.55
N SER A 78 -4.46 -8.38 7.32
CA SER A 78 -4.96 -7.10 7.85
C SER A 78 -4.61 -5.91 6.97
N VAL A 79 -3.63 -6.06 6.08
CA VAL A 79 -3.21 -5.05 5.10
C VAL A 79 -3.63 -5.50 3.70
N GLY A 80 -4.57 -4.77 3.12
CA GLY A 80 -5.05 -4.99 1.76
C GLY A 80 -4.24 -4.18 0.75
N VAL A 81 -3.90 -4.81 -0.38
CA VAL A 81 -3.23 -4.15 -1.50
C VAL A 81 -4.22 -4.01 -2.65
N PHE A 82 -4.26 -2.82 -3.24
CA PHE A 82 -5.15 -2.49 -4.34
C PHE A 82 -4.34 -1.85 -5.46
N VAL A 83 -4.59 -2.27 -6.70
CA VAL A 83 -4.02 -1.65 -7.91
C VAL A 83 -5.21 -1.24 -8.77
N ASP A 84 -5.30 0.06 -9.09
CA ASP A 84 -6.43 0.67 -9.80
C ASP A 84 -7.79 0.31 -9.17
N GLY A 85 -7.83 0.31 -7.83
CA GLY A 85 -9.03 -0.03 -7.05
C GLY A 85 -9.37 -1.52 -6.95
N VAL A 86 -8.62 -2.40 -7.63
CA VAL A 86 -8.85 -3.86 -7.61
C VAL A 86 -7.96 -4.52 -6.57
N TYR A 87 -8.57 -5.30 -5.67
CA TYR A 87 -7.85 -6.04 -4.63
C TYR A 87 -6.86 -7.06 -5.22
N ARG A 88 -5.71 -7.20 -4.58
CA ARG A 88 -4.68 -8.20 -4.89
C ARG A 88 -4.45 -9.08 -3.67
N SER A 89 -4.94 -10.32 -3.72
CA SER A 89 -4.69 -11.27 -2.64
C SER A 89 -3.24 -11.76 -2.72
N ARG A 90 -2.51 -11.67 -1.60
CA ARG A 90 -1.18 -12.28 -1.41
C ARG A 90 -0.20 -11.92 -2.53
N SER A 91 0.20 -10.65 -2.60
CA SER A 91 1.56 -10.14 -2.83
C SER A 91 2.52 -10.78 -3.86
N ALA A 92 2.06 -11.62 -4.80
CA ALA A 92 2.95 -12.60 -5.42
C ALA A 92 3.63 -12.21 -6.73
N SER A 93 3.04 -11.33 -7.52
CA SER A 93 3.57 -11.14 -8.89
C SER A 93 3.31 -9.75 -9.47
N ALA A 94 2.62 -8.87 -8.75
CA ALA A 94 2.16 -7.59 -9.31
C ALA A 94 3.00 -6.37 -8.92
N LEU A 95 4.02 -6.53 -8.06
CA LEU A 95 4.83 -5.42 -7.53
C LEU A 95 6.34 -5.67 -7.65
N ALA A 96 6.74 -6.74 -8.35
CA ALA A 96 8.14 -7.12 -8.52
C ALA A 96 8.91 -6.15 -9.43
N ASP A 97 8.18 -5.42 -10.27
CA ASP A 97 8.62 -4.15 -10.85
C ASP A 97 7.47 -3.16 -10.59
N LEU A 98 7.76 -1.92 -10.20
CA LEU A 98 6.77 -0.83 -10.14
C LEU A 98 6.73 0.01 -11.46
N PRO A 99 6.64 -0.54 -12.69
CA PRO A 99 6.79 0.32 -13.85
C PRO A 99 5.48 1.10 -14.09
N ASN A 100 5.63 2.42 -14.24
CA ASN A 100 4.59 3.37 -14.61
C ASN A 100 3.47 3.59 -13.57
N LEU A 101 3.82 3.73 -12.29
CA LEU A 101 2.88 4.21 -11.27
C LEU A 101 2.78 5.74 -11.27
N GLU A 102 1.55 6.27 -11.25
CA GLU A 102 1.32 7.69 -11.01
C GLU A 102 1.60 8.06 -9.55
N ARG A 103 1.14 7.22 -8.62
CA ARG A 103 1.34 7.39 -7.18
C ARG A 103 1.07 6.10 -6.40
N ILE A 104 1.57 6.07 -5.18
CA ILE A 104 1.25 5.06 -4.16
C ILE A 104 0.60 5.79 -2.99
N GLU A 105 -0.53 5.25 -2.53
CA GLU A 105 -1.28 5.74 -1.38
C GLU A 105 -1.23 4.70 -0.26
N VAL A 106 -0.69 5.08 0.90
CA VAL A 106 -0.64 4.24 2.10
C VAL A 106 -1.60 4.80 3.13
N LEU A 107 -2.71 4.08 3.32
CA LEU A 107 -3.74 4.40 4.30
C LEU A 107 -3.40 3.71 5.63
N ARG A 108 -3.57 4.43 6.74
CA ARG A 108 -3.34 3.90 8.09
C ARG A 108 -4.62 3.83 8.88
N GLY A 109 -4.81 2.74 9.63
CA GLY A 109 -5.94 2.51 10.50
C GLY A 109 -7.10 1.84 9.75
N PRO A 110 -8.09 1.29 10.48
CA PRO A 110 -9.09 0.40 9.92
C PRO A 110 -9.86 1.02 8.75
N GLN A 111 -9.81 0.37 7.59
CA GLN A 111 -10.52 0.75 6.36
C GLN A 111 -11.58 -0.29 5.94
N SER A 112 -12.05 -1.13 6.87
CA SER A 112 -12.96 -2.24 6.57
C SER A 112 -14.29 -1.81 5.94
N SER A 113 -14.76 -0.58 6.22
CA SER A 113 -16.00 -0.03 5.64
C SER A 113 -15.88 0.25 4.14
N LEU A 114 -14.69 0.65 3.68
CA LEU A 114 -14.44 1.02 2.29
C LEU A 114 -13.83 -0.13 1.49
N PHE A 115 -12.91 -0.90 2.08
CA PHE A 115 -12.09 -1.89 1.38
C PHE A 115 -12.36 -3.34 1.81
N GLY A 116 -13.30 -3.54 2.73
CA GLY A 116 -13.74 -4.86 3.19
C GLY A 116 -12.82 -5.48 4.24
N LYS A 117 -13.07 -6.75 4.57
CA LYS A 117 -12.50 -7.46 5.73
C LYS A 117 -10.96 -7.52 5.80
N ASN A 118 -10.26 -7.25 4.69
CA ASN A 118 -8.80 -7.39 4.59
C ASN A 118 -8.04 -6.06 4.77
N ALA A 119 -8.73 -4.99 5.18
CA ALA A 119 -8.16 -3.67 5.39
C ALA A 119 -8.45 -3.18 6.80
N SER A 120 -7.95 -3.90 7.81
CA SER A 120 -8.17 -3.59 9.23
C SER A 120 -7.01 -2.83 9.89
N ALA A 121 -5.85 -2.74 9.22
CA ALA A 121 -4.61 -2.09 9.67
C ALA A 121 -4.54 -0.59 9.38
#